data_AF-A0A7J4FYC9-F1
#
_entry.id   AF-A0A7J4FYC9-F1
#
_cell.length_a   1.000
_cell.length_b   1.000
_cell.length_c   1.000
_cell.angle_alpha   90.00
_cell.angle_beta   90.00
_cell.angle_gamma   90.00
#
_symmetry.space_group_name_H-M   'P 1'
#
loop_
_entity.id
_entity.type
_entity.pdbx_description
1 polymer ?
#
loop_
_entity_poly.entity_id
_entity_poly.type
_entity_poly.pdbx_seq_one_letter_code
_entity_poly.pdbx_strand_id
1 'polypeptide(L)'
;MEYNILFAGVGGQGIITLGRLIGSALTNSGFNVLMAETHGLSQRGGSVTVHMRVGDVNSPLVPLGGADLLVGLELIEAVRNLGYLSRDGVKIVNDYIMRPSIPK
;
A
#
# COMPACT_ATOMS: atom_id res chain seq x y z
N MET A 1 -2.03 -9.95 17.88
CA MET A 1 -2.47 -10.27 16.51
C MET A 1 -1.97 -9.15 15.62
N GLU A 2 -1.35 -9.50 14.50
CA GLU A 2 -0.80 -8.54 13.53
C GLU A 2 -1.70 -8.56 12.28
N TYR A 3 -1.90 -7.40 11.67
CA TYR A 3 -2.55 -7.29 10.37
C TYR A 3 -1.76 -6.33 9.47
N ASN A 4 -1.38 -6.81 8.29
CA ASN A 4 -0.50 -6.11 7.37
C ASN A 4 -1.26 -5.70 6.11
N ILE A 5 -1.21 -4.40 5.81
CA ILE A 5 -1.85 -3.81 4.64
C ILE A 5 -0.80 -3.15 3.77
N LEU A 6 -0.84 -3.45 2.48
CA LEU A 6 -0.05 -2.77 1.47
C LEU A 6 -0.98 -2.00 0.53
N PHE A 7 -0.77 -0.70 0.41
CA PHE A 7 -1.40 0.12 -0.62
C PHE A 7 -0.40 0.36 -1.75
N ALA A 8 -0.84 0.21 -2.99
CA ALA A 8 -0.02 0.42 -4.18
C ALA A 8 -0.78 1.23 -5.23
N GLY A 9 -0.06 2.07 -5.96
CA GLY A 9 -0.62 2.80 -7.09
C GLY A 9 0.32 3.88 -7.58
N VAL A 10 -0.25 4.84 -8.29
CA VAL A 10 0.48 5.95 -8.90
C VAL A 10 0.24 7.26 -8.15
N GLY A 11 1.29 8.09 -8.05
CA GLY A 11 1.22 9.41 -7.44
C GLY A 11 0.11 10.27 -8.04
N GLY A 12 -0.76 10.81 -7.16
CA GLY A 12 -1.96 11.57 -7.52
C GLY A 12 -3.28 10.84 -7.29
N GLN A 13 -3.27 9.53 -7.02
CA GLN A 13 -4.49 8.73 -6.80
C GLN A 13 -5.02 8.75 -5.35
N GLY A 14 -4.37 9.48 -4.44
CA GLY A 14 -4.80 9.57 -3.03
C GLY A 14 -4.40 8.40 -2.14
N ILE A 15 -3.41 7.58 -2.55
CA ILE A 15 -2.94 6.38 -1.82
C ILE A 15 -2.48 6.73 -0.40
N ILE A 16 -1.67 7.79 -0.26
CA ILE A 16 -1.20 8.28 1.05
C ILE A 16 -2.37 8.76 1.90
N THR A 17 -3.31 9.50 1.31
CA THR A 17 -4.51 9.98 2.01
C THR A 17 -5.36 8.81 2.51
N LEU A 18 -5.56 7.78 1.68
CA LEU A 18 -6.29 6.57 2.04
C LEU A 18 -5.60 5.86 3.21
N GLY A 19 -4.29 5.65 3.11
CA GLY A 19 -3.49 5.05 4.18
C GLY A 19 -3.63 5.82 5.49
N ARG A 20 -3.45 7.14 5.47
CA ARG A 20 -3.58 8.01 6.65
C ARG A 20 -4.99 7.97 7.24
N LEU A 21 -6.03 8.00 6.40
CA LEU A 21 -7.42 7.93 6.86
C LEU A 21 -7.71 6.63 7.62
N ILE A 22 -7.31 5.49 7.04
CA ILE A 22 -7.48 4.18 7.67
C ILE A 22 -6.61 4.08 8.92
N GLY A 23 -5.35 4.51 8.86
CA GLY A 23 -4.42 4.49 9.98
C GLY A 23 -4.95 5.31 11.17
N SER A 24 -5.43 6.53 10.92
CA SER A 24 -6.04 7.37 11.95
C SER A 24 -7.30 6.74 12.54
N ALA A 25 -8.15 6.10 11.74
CA ALA A 25 -9.33 5.40 12.24
C ALA A 25 -8.96 4.21 13.15
N LEU A 26 -7.92 3.44 12.78
CA LEU A 26 -7.43 2.31 13.57
C LEU A 26 -6.74 2.78 14.86
N THR A 27 -5.92 3.82 14.81
CA THR A 27 -5.33 4.44 16.01
C THR A 27 -6.41 4.96 16.95
N ASN A 28 -7.43 5.64 16.43
CA ASN A 28 -8.57 6.12 17.22
C ASN A 28 -9.39 4.99 17.83
N SER A 29 -9.32 3.78 17.25
CA SER A 29 -9.95 2.57 17.78
C SER A 29 -9.07 1.82 18.79
N GLY A 30 -7.91 2.37 19.16
CA GLY A 30 -7.01 1.80 20.17
C GLY A 30 -5.97 0.81 19.65
N PHE A 31 -5.84 0.65 18.32
CA PHE A 31 -4.81 -0.21 17.75
C PHE A 31 -3.47 0.52 17.64
N ASN A 32 -2.38 -0.21 17.91
CA ASN A 32 -1.05 0.23 17.52
C ASN A 32 -0.91 0.11 16.00
N VAL A 33 -0.51 1.20 15.34
CA VAL A 33 -0.41 1.29 13.87
C VAL A 33 0.93 1.91 13.53
N LEU A 34 1.73 1.21 12.73
CA LEU A 34 2.97 1.71 12.16
C LEU A 34 2.82 1.79 10.64
N MET A 35 3.18 2.94 10.07
CA MET A 35 3.07 3.21 8.65
C MET A 35 4.38 3.75 8.08
N ALA A 36 4.71 3.33 6.86
CA ALA A 36 5.77 3.92 6.06
C ALA A 36 5.29 4.09 4.62
N GLU A 37 5.51 5.26 4.04
CA GLU A 37 5.20 5.56 2.65
C GLU A 37 6.49 5.66 1.84
N THR A 38 6.51 5.01 0.69
CA THR A 38 7.57 5.17 -0.32
C THR A 38 6.94 5.81 -1.55
N HIS A 39 7.49 6.93 -1.98
CA HIS A 39 7.11 7.59 -3.21
C HIS A 39 8.36 7.88 -4.03
N GLY A 40 8.27 7.71 -5.35
CA GLY A 40 9.33 8.16 -6.25
C GLY A 40 9.56 9.68 -6.14
N LEU A 41 10.70 10.16 -6.65
CA LEU A 41 11.02 11.60 -6.72
C LEU A 41 10.00 12.41 -7.54
N SER A 42 9.20 11.75 -8.39
CA SER A 42 8.12 12.38 -9.15
C SER A 42 6.82 12.38 -8.34
N GLN A 43 6.36 13.58 -7.95
CA GLN A 43 5.09 13.77 -7.23
C GLN A 43 3.84 13.38 -8.04
N ARG A 44 3.97 13.13 -9.36
CA ARG A 44 2.90 12.65 -10.25
C ARG A 44 3.44 11.60 -11.22
N GLY A 45 2.68 10.53 -11.44
CA GLY A 45 3.07 9.46 -12.39
C GLY A 45 4.12 8.48 -11.86
N GLY A 46 4.70 8.71 -10.68
CA GLY A 46 5.62 7.77 -10.03
C GLY A 46 4.89 6.69 -9.24
N SER A 47 5.56 5.54 -9.06
CA SER A 47 5.12 4.48 -8.14
C SER A 47 5.06 4.99 -6.71
N VAL A 48 3.97 4.67 -6.04
CA VAL A 48 3.74 4.98 -4.62
C VAL A 48 3.27 3.71 -3.93
N THR A 49 3.92 3.39 -2.81
CA THR A 49 3.52 2.32 -1.91
C THR A 49 3.36 2.85 -0.50
N VAL A 50 2.39 2.33 0.23
CA VAL A 50 2.19 2.60 1.66
C VAL A 50 2.12 1.27 2.37
N HIS A 51 3.08 1.04 3.26
CA HIS A 51 3.09 -0.08 4.18
C HIS A 51 2.36 0.35 5.45
N MET A 52 1.42 -0.48 5.92
CA MET A 52 0.75 -0.31 7.19
C MET A 52 0.75 -1.64 7.94
N ARG A 53 1.19 -1.61 9.18
CA ARG A 53 1.15 -2.76 10.09
C ARG A 53 0.37 -2.38 11.34
N VAL A 54 -0.52 -3.28 11.76
CA VAL A 54 -1.51 -3.02 12.82
C VAL A 54 -1.40 -4.10 13.90
N GLY A 55 -1.48 -3.72 15.17
CA GLY A 55 -1.44 -4.64 16.31
C GLY A 55 -0.08 -4.70 16.99
N ASP A 56 0.40 -5.90 17.32
CA ASP A 56 1.67 -6.09 18.04
C ASP A 56 2.88 -6.00 17.09
N VAL A 57 3.21 -4.77 16.67
CA VAL A 57 4.19 -4.49 15.62
C VAL A 57 5.21 -3.44 16.06
N ASN A 58 6.47 -3.65 15.65
CA ASN A 58 7.62 -2.81 16.04
C ASN A 58 8.35 -2.16 14.85
N SER A 59 7.91 -2.43 13.62
CA SER A 59 8.45 -1.78 12.41
C SER A 59 7.32 -1.55 11.39
N PRO A 60 7.43 -0.51 10.54
CA PRO A 60 6.35 -0.14 9.64
C PRO A 60 6.34 -0.92 8.32
N LEU A 61 7.42 -1.61 7.96
CA LEU A 61 7.56 -2.28 6.66
C LEU A 61 6.90 -3.65 6.68
N VAL A 62 5.98 -3.87 5.75
CA VAL A 62 5.37 -5.18 5.49
C VAL A 62 6.42 -6.11 4.87
N PRO A 63 6.64 -7.32 5.43
CA PRO A 63 7.58 -8.28 4.85
C PRO A 63 7.02 -8.89 3.54
N LEU A 64 7.93 -9.38 2.69
CA LEU A 64 7.52 -10.13 1.48
C LEU A 64 6.68 -11.35 1.86
N GLY A 65 5.61 -11.59 1.11
CA GLY A 65 4.63 -12.63 1.41
C GLY A 65 3.88 -12.46 2.73
N GLY A 66 3.95 -11.31 3.38
CA GLY A 66 3.37 -11.06 4.71
C GLY A 66 2.18 -10.13 4.74
N ALA A 67 1.75 -9.55 3.61
CA ALA A 67 0.56 -8.70 3.57
C ALA A 67 -0.71 -9.56 3.61
N ASP A 68 -1.63 -9.24 4.53
CA ASP A 68 -2.96 -9.84 4.60
C ASP A 68 -3.92 -9.17 3.61
N LEU A 69 -3.67 -7.89 3.29
CA LEU A 69 -4.44 -7.11 2.34
C LEU A 69 -3.53 -6.31 1.40
N LEU A 70 -3.76 -6.42 0.10
CA LEU A 70 -3.21 -5.53 -0.92
C LEU A 70 -4.33 -4.68 -1.54
N VAL A 71 -4.19 -3.36 -1.46
CA VAL A 71 -5.11 -2.40 -2.09
C VAL A 71 -4.38 -1.69 -3.23
N GLY A 72 -4.76 -2.01 -4.46
CA GLY A 72 -4.19 -1.42 -5.67
C GLY A 72 -5.11 -0.37 -6.29
N LEU A 73 -4.67 0.89 -6.39
CA LEU A 73 -5.41 1.95 -7.10
C LEU A 73 -5.06 2.04 -8.60
N GLU A 74 -4.04 1.29 -9.03
CA GLU A 74 -3.61 1.12 -10.41
C GLU A 74 -3.10 -0.32 -10.61
N LEU A 75 -3.45 -0.94 -11.74
CA LEU A 75 -3.25 -2.38 -11.95
C LEU A 75 -1.78 -2.79 -12.06
N ILE A 76 -0.95 -2.04 -12.78
CA ILE A 76 0.47 -2.36 -12.95
C ILE A 76 1.20 -2.26 -11.61
N GLU A 77 0.90 -1.25 -10.81
CA GLU A 77 1.50 -1.06 -9.49
C GLU A 77 1.02 -2.12 -8.48
N ALA A 78 -0.23 -2.57 -8.58
CA ALA A 78 -0.71 -3.72 -7.82
C ALA A 78 0.06 -4.99 -8.16
N VAL A 79 0.27 -5.27 -9.45
CA VAL A 79 1.03 -6.44 -9.92
C VAL A 79 2.50 -6.35 -9.51
N ARG A 80 3.13 -5.17 -9.61
CA ARG A 80 4.52 -4.93 -9.20
C ARG A 80 4.75 -5.28 -7.72
N ASN A 81 3.73 -5.05 -6.89
CA ASN A 81 3.77 -5.26 -5.45
C ASN A 81 3.17 -6.61 -5.00
N LEU A 82 2.76 -7.46 -5.93
CA LEU A 82 2.08 -8.73 -5.63
C LEU A 82 2.93 -9.66 -4.76
N GLY A 83 4.27 -9.58 -4.84
CA GLY A 83 5.19 -10.38 -4.03
C GLY A 83 5.12 -10.12 -2.52
N TYR A 84 4.49 -9.02 -2.09
CA TYR A 84 4.22 -8.77 -0.68
C TYR A 84 2.98 -9.50 -0.16
N LEU A 85 2.03 -9.86 -1.03
CA LEU A 85 0.80 -10.51 -0.63
C LEU A 85 1.08 -11.93 -0.14
N SER A 86 0.52 -12.30 1.02
CA SER A 86 0.59 -13.67 1.52
C SER A 86 -0.25 -14.62 0.65
N ARG A 87 -0.05 -15.93 0.81
CA ARG A 87 -0.79 -16.94 0.04
C ARG A 87 -2.31 -16.87 0.27
N ASP A 88 -2.71 -16.54 1.48
CA ASP A 88 -4.12 -16.44 1.90
C ASP A 88 -4.62 -15.00 1.94
N GLY A 89 -3.79 -14.04 1.51
CA GLY A 89 -4.08 -12.62 1.53
C GLY A 89 -5.13 -12.22 0.50
N VAL A 90 -5.87 -11.16 0.82
CA VAL A 90 -6.90 -10.58 -0.05
C VAL A 90 -6.31 -9.45 -0.89
N LYS A 91 -6.74 -9.35 -2.14
CA LYS A 91 -6.41 -8.21 -3.02
C LYS A 91 -7.67 -7.49 -3.48
N ILE A 92 -7.67 -6.18 -3.35
CA ILE A 92 -8.69 -5.28 -3.89
C ILE A 92 -7.97 -4.36 -4.87
N VAL A 93 -8.22 -4.54 -6.16
CA VAL A 93 -7.44 -3.88 -7.21
C VAL A 93 -8.37 -3.19 -8.19
N ASN A 94 -8.10 -1.92 -8.46
CA ASN A 94 -8.67 -1.19 -9.57
C ASN A 94 -8.04 -1.69 -10.88
N ASP A 95 -8.85 -2.09 -11.85
CA ASP A 95 -8.41 -2.58 -13.16
C ASP A 95 -7.94 -1.46 -14.11
N TYR A 96 -7.98 -0.21 -13.65
CA TYR A 96 -7.41 0.94 -14.36
C TYR A 96 -5.91 0.77 -14.61
N ILE A 97 -5.51 0.98 -15.88
CA ILE A 97 -4.13 0.91 -16.35
C ILE A 97 -3.66 2.31 -16.74
N MET A 98 -2.62 2.80 -16.08
CA MET A 98 -1.88 3.99 -16.48
C MET A 98 -0.66 3.59 -17.30
N ARG A 99 -0.69 3.88 -18.60
CA ARG A 99 0.43 3.55 -19.49
C ARG A 99 1.69 4.29 -19.03
N PRO A 100 2.82 3.59 -18.80
CA PRO A 100 4.07 4.24 -18.46
C PRO A 100 4.50 5.23 -19.53
N SER A 101 5.08 6.35 -19.12
CA SER A 101 5.72 7.28 -20.05
C SER A 101 6.93 6.60 -20.67
N ILE A 102 6.84 6.25 -21.96
CA ILE A 102 7.99 5.76 -22.74
C ILE A 102 8.89 6.97 -23.01
N PRO A 103 10.19 6.93 -22.68
CA PRO A 103 11.14 7.96 -23.09
C PRO A 103 11.07 8.12 -24.62
N LYS A 104 11.01 9.36 -25.10
CA LYS A 104 11.13 9.65 -26.54
C LYS A 104 12.54 9.39 -27.03
#